data_AF-A0A8S2MJ94-F1
#
_entry.id   AF-A0A8S2MJ94-F1
#
_cell.length_a   1.000
_cell.length_b   1.000
_cell.length_c   1.000
_cell.angle_alpha   90.00
_cell.angle_beta   90.00
_cell.angle_gamma   90.00
#
_symmetry.space_group_name_H-M   'P 1'
#
loop_
_entity.id
_entity.type
_entity.pdbx_description
1 polymer ?
#
loop_
_entity_poly.entity_id
_entity_poly.type
_entity_poly.pdbx_seq_one_letter_code
_entity_poly.pdbx_strand_id
1 'polypeptide(L)'
;PIENAEADEEQHTSNDEGLKLIRELKDYLKVGTSIRGKATTAEIIDHFQSRLDGKPGLVPKFKSLLKQIAILERSPSGIGFWMLKEEFRGT
;
A
#
# COMPACT_ATOMS: atom_id res chain seq x y z
N PRO A 1 30.57 -30.11 -18.22
CA PRO A 1 29.57 -29.11 -18.61
C PRO A 1 28.45 -29.05 -17.56
N ILE A 2 28.62 -28.18 -16.57
CA ILE A 2 27.57 -27.83 -15.60
C ILE A 2 27.63 -26.31 -15.54
N GLU A 3 26.93 -25.70 -16.49
CA GLU A 3 26.82 -24.27 -16.62
C GLU A 3 25.39 -23.89 -16.24
N ASN A 4 25.30 -23.05 -15.20
CA ASN A 4 24.25 -22.07 -14.95
C ASN A 4 22.88 -22.58 -14.48
N ALA A 5 22.47 -22.13 -13.28
CA ALA A 5 21.38 -21.15 -13.10
C ALA A 5 20.71 -21.28 -11.70
N GLU A 6 21.35 -20.80 -10.63
CA GLU A 6 20.71 -20.71 -9.31
C GLU A 6 20.88 -19.32 -8.66
N ALA A 7 21.14 -18.29 -9.47
CA ALA A 7 21.32 -16.91 -9.00
C ALA A 7 20.38 -15.95 -9.72
N ASP A 8 19.07 -16.19 -9.67
CA ASP A 8 18.07 -15.20 -10.11
C ASP A 8 16.71 -15.39 -9.39
N GLU A 9 16.69 -15.45 -8.05
CA GLU A 9 15.41 -15.49 -7.31
C GLU A 9 15.20 -14.31 -6.34
N GLU A 10 16.23 -13.52 -6.03
CA GLU A 10 16.11 -12.48 -5.00
C GLU A 10 15.61 -11.11 -5.49
N GLN A 11 15.51 -10.86 -6.80
CA GLN A 11 15.10 -9.56 -7.34
C GLN A 11 13.62 -9.47 -7.73
N HIS A 12 12.93 -10.61 -7.93
CA HIS A 12 11.54 -10.62 -8.44
C HIS A 12 10.47 -10.45 -7.32
N THR A 13 10.78 -10.88 -6.10
CA THR A 13 9.81 -10.93 -4.98
C THR A 13 9.41 -9.54 -4.47
N SER A 14 10.31 -8.55 -4.54
CA SER A 14 10.08 -7.19 -4.03
C SER A 14 9.09 -6.34 -4.85
N ASN A 15 8.80 -6.73 -6.09
CA ASN A 15 7.78 -6.07 -6.92
C ASN A 15 6.39 -6.68 -6.69
N ASP A 16 6.30 -7.99 -6.59
CA ASP A 16 5.04 -8.71 -6.36
C ASP A 16 4.44 -8.37 -4.98
N GLU A 17 5.29 -8.29 -3.95
CA GLU A 17 4.88 -7.89 -2.60
C GLU A 17 4.32 -6.45 -2.55
N GLY A 18 4.94 -5.52 -3.28
CA GLY A 18 4.46 -4.13 -3.37
C GLY A 18 3.10 -4.02 -4.09
N LEU A 19 2.88 -4.84 -5.12
CA LEU A 19 1.61 -4.92 -5.84
C LEU A 19 0.51 -5.55 -4.97
N LYS A 20 0.83 -6.61 -4.22
CA LYS A 20 -0.07 -7.23 -3.24
C LYS A 20 -0.51 -6.23 -2.17
N LEU A 21 0.42 -5.49 -1.59
CA LEU A 21 0.13 -4.42 -0.64
C LEU A 21 -0.81 -3.37 -1.22
N ILE A 22 -0.60 -2.98 -2.47
CA ILE A 22 -1.47 -2.00 -3.13
C ILE A 22 -2.86 -2.53 -3.38
N ARG A 23 -2.97 -3.79 -3.79
CA ARG A 23 -4.27 -4.44 -3.96
C ARG A 23 -5.02 -4.51 -2.64
N GLU A 24 -4.35 -4.91 -1.56
CA GLU A 24 -4.90 -5.00 -0.21
C GLU A 24 -5.28 -3.61 0.32
N LEU A 25 -4.46 -2.59 0.12
CA LEU A 25 -4.76 -1.20 0.47
C LEU A 25 -5.95 -0.66 -0.32
N LYS A 26 -6.03 -0.99 -1.61
CA LYS A 26 -7.17 -0.63 -2.46
C LYS A 26 -8.43 -1.30 -1.93
N ASP A 27 -8.36 -2.58 -1.60
CA ASP A 27 -9.47 -3.34 -1.04
C ASP A 27 -9.91 -2.76 0.31
N TYR A 28 -8.97 -2.49 1.22
CA TYR A 28 -9.19 -1.83 2.50
C TYR A 28 -9.92 -0.49 2.35
N LEU A 29 -9.46 0.37 1.42
CA LEU A 29 -10.10 1.66 1.13
C LEU A 29 -11.43 1.53 0.35
N LYS A 30 -11.67 0.42 -0.38
CA LYS A 30 -12.87 0.17 -1.21
C LYS A 30 -14.00 -0.50 -0.42
N VAL A 31 -13.68 -1.47 0.43
CA VAL A 31 -14.60 -2.23 1.30
C VAL A 31 -15.23 -1.34 2.38
N GLY A 32 -14.71 -0.12 2.57
CA GLY A 32 -15.29 0.86 3.46
C GLY A 32 -14.74 0.67 4.86
N THR A 33 -13.54 1.21 5.08
CA THR A 33 -13.14 1.58 6.42
C THR A 33 -14.23 2.45 7.03
N SER A 34 -14.45 2.26 8.33
CA SER A 34 -15.61 2.59 9.17
C SER A 34 -16.22 4.00 9.02
N ILE A 35 -15.60 4.88 8.24
CA ILE A 35 -16.08 6.21 7.86
C ILE A 35 -15.94 6.36 6.33
N ARG A 36 -16.95 5.97 5.55
CA ARG A 36 -17.11 6.31 4.12
C ARG A 36 -15.84 6.17 3.25
N GLY A 37 -15.09 5.07 3.37
CA GLY A 37 -13.93 4.80 2.52
C GLY A 37 -12.79 5.81 2.70
N LYS A 38 -12.59 6.29 3.94
CA LYS A 38 -11.44 7.09 4.37
C LYS A 38 -10.70 6.36 5.50
N ALA A 39 -9.38 6.31 5.44
CA ALA A 39 -8.55 5.73 6.50
C ALA A 39 -7.51 6.75 6.96
N THR A 40 -7.22 6.84 8.25
CA THR A 40 -6.13 7.71 8.72
C THR A 40 -4.78 7.07 8.38
N THR A 41 -3.72 7.88 8.33
CA THR A 41 -2.36 7.34 8.19
C THR A 41 -2.04 6.34 9.31
N ALA A 42 -2.56 6.54 10.52
CA ALA A 42 -2.36 5.63 11.64
C ALA A 42 -3.03 4.27 11.41
N GLU A 43 -4.28 4.24 10.94
CA GLU A 43 -4.97 2.98 10.63
C GLU A 43 -4.30 2.20 9.50
N ILE A 44 -3.86 2.91 8.45
CA ILE A 44 -3.12 2.29 7.36
C ILE A 44 -1.80 1.72 7.90
N ILE A 45 -1.03 2.50 8.66
CA ILE A 45 0.23 2.00 9.22
C ILE A 45 -0.05 0.81 10.13
N ASP A 46 -1.05 0.85 11.01
CA ASP A 46 -1.36 -0.25 11.91
C ASP A 46 -1.72 -1.55 11.16
N HIS A 47 -2.56 -1.45 10.13
CA HIS A 47 -2.95 -2.59 9.30
C HIS A 47 -1.77 -3.16 8.50
N PHE A 48 -0.93 -2.28 7.94
CA PHE A 48 0.18 -2.68 7.08
C PHE A 48 1.52 -2.86 7.80
N GLN A 49 1.66 -2.47 9.08
CA GLN A 49 2.94 -2.52 9.78
C GLN A 49 3.47 -3.94 9.83
N SER A 50 2.61 -4.93 10.07
CA SER A 50 3.01 -6.34 10.12
C SER A 50 3.58 -6.85 8.79
N ARG A 51 3.20 -6.23 7.67
CA ARG A 51 3.74 -6.54 6.33
C ARG A 51 5.00 -5.75 5.99
N LEU A 52 5.12 -4.55 6.56
CA LEU A 52 6.25 -3.64 6.38
C LEU A 52 7.41 -3.96 7.34
N ASP A 53 7.12 -4.62 8.46
CA ASP A 53 8.10 -5.06 9.43
C ASP A 53 9.10 -6.03 8.78
N GLY A 54 10.40 -5.74 8.97
CA GLY A 54 11.48 -6.46 8.28
C GLY A 54 11.74 -6.05 6.82
N LYS A 55 10.99 -5.11 6.23
CA LYS A 55 11.14 -4.68 4.82
C LYS A 55 11.27 -3.15 4.67
N PRO A 56 12.42 -2.55 5.04
CA PRO A 56 12.61 -1.11 5.03
C PRO A 56 12.48 -0.47 3.63
N GLY A 57 12.81 -1.20 2.56
CA GLY A 57 12.63 -0.72 1.18
C GLY A 57 11.17 -0.67 0.72
N LEU A 58 10.28 -1.40 1.40
CA LEU A 58 8.86 -1.49 1.05
C LEU A 58 8.06 -0.30 1.59
N VAL A 59 8.48 0.28 2.72
CA VAL A 59 7.85 1.46 3.34
C VAL A 59 7.80 2.69 2.42
N PRO A 60 8.92 3.18 1.85
CA PRO A 60 8.87 4.32 0.94
C PRO A 60 8.12 4.01 -0.36
N LYS A 61 8.21 2.75 -0.83
CA LYS A 61 7.49 2.28 -2.02
C LYS A 61 5.97 2.28 -1.79
N PHE A 62 5.53 1.72 -0.66
CA PHE A 62 4.14 1.73 -0.22
C PHE A 62 3.60 3.16 -0.11
N LYS A 63 4.36 4.07 0.49
CA LYS A 63 3.97 5.49 0.59
C LYS A 63 3.83 6.16 -0.78
N SER A 64 4.72 5.84 -1.72
CA SER A 64 4.65 6.36 -3.09
C SER A 64 3.41 5.84 -3.80
N LEU A 65 3.16 4.53 -3.72
CA LEU A 65 2.03 3.87 -4.35
C LEU A 65 0.69 4.31 -3.72
N LEU A 66 0.64 4.47 -2.39
CA LEU A 66 -0.51 5.02 -1.66
C LEU A 66 -0.87 6.41 -2.19
N LYS A 67 0.12 7.29 -2.40
CA LYS A 67 -0.10 8.61 -3.04
C LYS A 67 -0.56 8.52 -4.49
N GLN A 68 -0.26 7.43 -5.20
CA GLN A 68 -0.73 7.24 -6.57
C GLN A 68 -2.22 6.89 -6.60
N ILE A 69 -2.68 5.98 -5.72
CA ILE A 69 -4.06 5.48 -5.74
C ILE A 69 -5.01 6.22 -4.78
N ALA A 70 -4.47 6.93 -3.80
CA ALA A 70 -5.23 7.63 -2.76
C ALA A 70 -4.82 9.11 -2.65
N ILE A 71 -5.76 9.92 -2.18
CA ILE A 71 -5.63 11.35 -1.90
C ILE A 71 -5.56 11.54 -0.39
N LEU A 72 -4.59 12.32 0.06
CA LEU A 72 -4.51 12.75 1.45
C LEU A 72 -5.33 14.03 1.64
N GLU A 73 -6.48 13.90 2.29
CA GLU A 73 -7.35 14.99 2.68
C GLU A 73 -7.14 15.33 4.16
N ARG A 74 -6.93 16.60 4.48
CA ARG A 74 -6.81 17.06 5.87
C ARG A 74 -8.15 17.58 6.35
N SER A 75 -8.63 17.02 7.45
CA SER A 75 -9.80 17.55 8.14
C SER A 75 -9.50 18.89 8.83
N PRO A 76 -10.53 19.72 9.12
CA PRO A 76 -10.36 20.95 9.89
C PRO A 76 -9.83 20.70 11.32
N SER A 77 -9.93 19.47 11.83
CA SER A 77 -9.33 19.05 13.10
C SER A 77 -7.81 18.78 13.01
N GLY A 78 -7.21 18.91 11.82
CA GLY A 78 -5.79 18.63 11.57
C GLY A 78 -5.47 17.16 11.29
N ILE A 79 -6.46 16.27 11.33
CA ILE A 79 -6.28 14.83 11.08
C ILE A 79 -6.24 14.59 9.56
N GLY A 80 -5.21 13.89 9.09
CA GLY A 80 -5.04 13.48 7.70
C GLY A 80 -5.71 12.13 7.40
N PHE A 81 -6.60 12.13 6.42
CA PHE A 81 -7.34 10.98 5.93
C PHE A 81 -6.96 10.66 4.49
N TRP A 82 -6.64 9.40 4.24
CA TRP A 82 -6.42 8.86 2.92
C TRP A 82 -7.75 8.38 2.35
N MET A 83 -8.09 8.83 1.16
CA MET A 83 -9.24 8.37 0.39
C MET A 83 -8.80 7.82 -0.95
N LEU A 84 -9.38 6.70 -1.36
CA LEU A 84 -9.16 6.21 -2.71
C LEU A 84 -9.63 7.26 -3.74
N LYS A 85 -8.81 7.52 -4.76
CA LYS A 85 -9.18 8.36 -5.91
C LYS A 85 -10.40 7.75 -6.62
N GLU A 86 -11.28 8.61 -7.14
CA GLU A 86 -12.48 8.16 -7.86
C GLU A 86 -12.16 7.23 -9.05
N GLU A 87 -11.04 7.48 -9.74
CA GLU A 87 -10.57 6.63 -10.84
C GLU A 87 -10.32 5.18 -10.42
N PHE A 88 -10.04 4.93 -9.14
CA PHE A 88 -9.81 3.60 -8.59
C PHE A 88 -11.04 3.04 -7.88
N ARG A 89 -12.11 3.84 -7.70
CA ARG A 89 -13.38 3.42 -7.11
C ARG A 89 -14.32 2.75 -8.13
N GLY A 90 -14.20 3.09 -9.42
CA GLY A 90 -15.19 2.77 -10.47
C GLY A 90 -14.93 1.56 -11.39
N THR A 91 -14.33 0.47 -10.92
CA THR A 91 -14.30 -0.81 -11.67
C THR A 91 -14.82 -1.95 -10.81
#